data_AF-A0A535JWK2-F1
#
_entry.id   AF-A0A535JWK2-F1
#
_cell.length_a   1.000
_cell.length_b   1.000
_cell.length_c   1.000
_cell.angle_alpha   90.00
_cell.angle_beta   90.00
_cell.angle_gamma   90.00
#
_symmetry.space_group_name_H-M   'P 1'
#
loop_
_entity.id
_entity.type
_entity.pdbx_description
1 polymer ?
#
loop_
_entity_poly.entity_id
_entity_poly.type
_entity_poly.pdbx_seq_one_letter_code
_entity_poly.pdbx_strand_id
1 'polypeptide(L)'
;MSQIAYPLLVLVMTGSPGIAGLVGFIGTLPYILFQLPAGAVMDRVNRRRLMIACDIVRLVALGSIPLAARLGRLSIAQVTIVAFTEGTMFVFFRLGEVAAIRIVVPPEQHPAALSQNEARLRAATLLGNPIGGLLFDAGRTVPFLADALTYLASLVTLLLIRTPFEETRTQQRRNVLSEIKEGITWLWGQHYILIVNLAASATNGLIQVVILVVIVAERERGASGTLIGLILGGFGIGGLAGALSGGRIARRLRPNSVVLTTLWIWATLTAAVGVVSNPIVLGALLAIERRVTHRVWCTPARLAGRRPVDPVVRPEHGGVDRGGRHAGDRIADHCRSERPPRPSRTGGRVMVRIEPVHEATPELHAALSHLLPQLNSTLPVPDMERLRRLISDPAVTLLLARDGDAIVGTTTVIVYTTPYWIKARLDEVVVDAGARGKGVGEALVKAALDIGRERGAQVAELQSGRGEARKAAHRLYERLGFRIRESDVLRILL
;
A
#
# COMPACT_ATOMS: atom_id res chain seq x y z
N MET A 1 20.98 -10.01 -16.33
CA MET A 1 21.31 -10.71 -17.60
C MET A 1 21.32 -12.23 -17.41
N SER A 2 21.40 -12.69 -16.16
CA SER A 2 21.38 -14.06 -15.65
C SER A 2 20.15 -14.90 -16.02
N GLN A 3 18.95 -14.30 -16.13
CA GLN A 3 17.70 -15.05 -16.37
C GLN A 3 17.73 -15.93 -17.63
N ILE A 4 18.32 -15.44 -18.73
CA ILE A 4 18.50 -16.25 -19.94
C ILE A 4 19.78 -17.12 -19.88
N ALA A 5 20.74 -16.74 -19.04
CA ALA A 5 22.01 -17.43 -18.91
C ALA A 5 21.88 -18.74 -18.12
N TYR A 6 20.95 -18.87 -17.16
CA TYR A 6 20.75 -20.14 -16.43
C TYR A 6 20.32 -21.28 -17.36
N PRO A 7 19.22 -21.17 -18.14
CA PRO A 7 18.83 -22.26 -19.03
C PRO A 7 19.89 -22.54 -20.10
N LEU A 8 20.54 -21.51 -20.64
CA LEU A 8 21.63 -21.67 -21.61
C LEU A 8 22.85 -22.39 -21.01
N LEU A 9 23.27 -22.03 -19.80
CA LEU A 9 24.40 -22.68 -19.12
C LEU A 9 24.08 -24.15 -18.84
N VAL A 10 22.89 -24.45 -18.33
CA VAL A 10 22.46 -25.82 -18.03
C VAL A 10 22.31 -26.64 -19.31
N LEU A 11 21.76 -26.06 -20.37
CA LEU A 11 21.65 -26.71 -21.67
C LEU A 11 23.04 -27.07 -22.22
N VAL A 12 24.02 -26.17 -22.09
CA VAL A 12 25.41 -26.43 -22.51
C VAL A 12 26.11 -27.45 -21.61
N MET A 13 25.80 -27.50 -20.31
CA MET A 13 26.40 -28.46 -19.37
C MET A 13 25.81 -29.88 -19.51
N THR A 14 24.53 -30.00 -19.84
CA THR A 14 23.80 -31.28 -19.75
C THR A 14 23.31 -31.82 -21.10
N GLY A 15 23.19 -30.95 -22.11
CA GLY A 15 22.51 -31.28 -23.36
C GLY A 15 21.00 -31.50 -23.22
N SER A 16 20.42 -31.32 -22.03
CA SER A 16 19.01 -31.63 -21.75
C SER A 16 18.14 -30.36 -21.64
N PRO A 17 17.22 -30.14 -22.60
CA PRO A 17 16.22 -29.08 -22.51
C PRO A 17 15.32 -29.18 -21.27
N GLY A 18 15.01 -30.40 -20.82
CA GLY A 18 14.17 -30.65 -19.65
C GLY A 18 14.82 -30.14 -18.35
N ILE A 19 16.10 -30.41 -18.16
CA ILE A 19 16.84 -29.92 -16.97
C ILE A 19 17.00 -28.39 -17.05
N ALA A 20 17.30 -27.84 -18.23
CA ALA A 20 17.37 -26.38 -18.42
C ALA A 20 16.05 -25.68 -18.07
N GLY A 21 14.92 -26.26 -18.48
CA GLY A 21 13.59 -25.80 -18.11
C GLY A 21 13.30 -25.89 -16.62
N LEU A 22 13.68 -26.99 -15.98
CA LEU A 22 13.53 -27.17 -14.53
C LEU A 22 14.31 -26.13 -13.73
N VAL A 23 15.57 -25.86 -14.11
CA VAL A 23 16.39 -24.84 -13.43
C VAL A 23 15.82 -23.43 -13.67
N GLY A 24 15.36 -23.13 -14.88
CA GLY A 24 14.65 -21.89 -15.17
C GLY A 24 13.39 -21.72 -14.32
N PHE A 25 12.61 -22.79 -14.15
CA PHE A 25 11.44 -22.81 -13.27
C PHE A 25 11.83 -22.57 -11.80
N ILE A 26 12.85 -23.27 -11.29
CA ILE A 26 13.32 -23.08 -9.91
C ILE A 26 13.78 -21.63 -9.67
N GLY A 27 14.40 -20.97 -10.65
CA GLY A 27 14.75 -19.55 -10.56
C GLY A 27 13.55 -18.59 -10.50
N THR A 28 12.38 -19.01 -11.01
CA THR A 28 11.13 -18.22 -11.00
C THR A 28 10.16 -18.60 -9.89
N LEU A 29 10.33 -19.77 -9.28
CA LEU A 29 9.53 -20.25 -8.16
C LEU A 29 9.46 -19.26 -6.96
N PRO A 30 10.54 -18.55 -6.58
CA PRO A 30 10.49 -17.56 -5.51
C PRO A 30 9.45 -16.46 -5.71
N TYR A 31 9.17 -16.08 -6.97
CA TYR A 31 8.16 -15.05 -7.26
C TYR A 31 6.76 -15.48 -6.84
N ILE A 32 6.48 -16.79 -6.86
CA ILE A 32 5.18 -17.35 -6.45
C ILE A 32 5.16 -17.54 -4.94
N LEU A 33 6.22 -18.12 -4.37
CA LEU A 33 6.28 -18.47 -2.95
C LEU A 33 6.39 -17.26 -2.04
N PHE A 34 7.17 -16.25 -2.44
CA PHE A 34 7.57 -15.16 -1.55
C PHE A 34 6.88 -13.83 -1.85
N GLN A 35 6.04 -13.70 -2.89
CA GLN A 35 5.42 -12.40 -3.20
C GLN A 35 4.59 -11.83 -2.04
N LEU A 36 3.79 -12.68 -1.38
CA LEU A 36 2.96 -12.27 -0.25
C LEU A 36 3.77 -12.20 1.07
N PRO A 37 4.57 -13.22 1.45
CA PRO A 37 5.41 -13.15 2.65
C PRO A 37 6.42 -12.02 2.64
N ALA A 38 6.99 -11.67 1.48
CA ALA A 38 8.01 -10.64 1.41
C ALA A 38 7.47 -9.25 1.75
N GLY A 39 6.19 -8.96 1.44
CA GLY A 39 5.53 -7.73 1.87
C GLY A 39 5.46 -7.63 3.40
N ALA A 40 5.02 -8.71 4.04
CA ALA A 40 4.93 -8.82 5.49
C ALA A 40 6.27 -8.61 6.22
N VAL A 41 7.34 -9.15 5.64
CA VAL A 41 8.70 -9.00 6.17
C VAL A 41 9.20 -7.57 5.93
N MET A 42 8.93 -6.99 4.76
CA MET A 42 9.30 -5.62 4.39
C MET A 42 8.78 -4.59 5.40
N ASP A 43 7.57 -4.82 5.92
CA ASP A 43 6.93 -3.94 6.88
C ASP A 43 7.60 -3.98 8.25
N ARG A 44 8.35 -5.04 8.56
CA ARG A 44 8.96 -5.27 9.88
C ARG A 44 10.45 -4.95 9.94
N VAL A 45 11.16 -4.96 8.81
CA VAL A 45 12.61 -4.76 8.76
C VAL A 45 12.99 -3.37 8.24
N ASN A 46 14.20 -2.91 8.55
CA ASN A 46 14.70 -1.69 7.93
C ASN A 46 14.93 -1.94 6.42
N ARG A 47 14.19 -1.23 5.57
CA ARG A 47 14.15 -1.43 4.12
C ARG A 47 15.54 -1.33 3.48
N ARG A 48 16.34 -0.34 3.92
CA ARG A 48 17.72 -0.15 3.44
C ARG A 48 18.61 -1.35 3.81
N ARG A 49 18.57 -1.80 5.06
CA ARG A 49 19.36 -2.96 5.51
C ARG A 49 18.99 -4.23 4.76
N LEU A 50 17.69 -4.43 4.48
CA LEU A 50 17.23 -5.56 3.69
C LEU A 50 17.73 -5.49 2.25
N MET A 51 17.65 -4.33 1.58
CA MET A 51 18.17 -4.16 0.23
C MET A 51 19.68 -4.42 0.16
N ILE A 52 20.46 -3.91 1.13
CA ILE A 52 21.89 -4.17 1.26
C ILE A 52 22.16 -5.68 1.42
N ALA A 53 21.43 -6.36 2.31
CA ALA A 53 21.57 -7.80 2.50
C ALA A 53 21.26 -8.59 1.22
N CYS A 54 20.22 -8.20 0.49
CA CYS A 54 19.86 -8.82 -0.79
C CYS A 54 20.99 -8.69 -1.83
N ASP A 55 21.57 -7.49 -1.98
CA ASP A 55 22.67 -7.29 -2.93
C ASP A 55 23.93 -8.06 -2.54
N ILE A 56 24.28 -8.13 -1.25
CA ILE A 56 25.41 -8.94 -0.78
C ILE A 56 25.19 -10.42 -1.08
N VAL A 57 24.02 -10.96 -0.76
CA VAL A 57 23.70 -12.37 -1.01
C VAL A 57 23.75 -12.68 -2.52
N ARG A 58 23.20 -11.80 -3.36
CA ARG A 58 23.22 -11.98 -4.83
C ARG A 58 24.64 -11.87 -5.39
N LEU A 59 25.42 -10.91 -4.92
CA LEU A 59 26.83 -10.74 -5.30
C LEU A 59 27.62 -12.03 -5.03
N VAL A 60 27.51 -12.57 -3.82
CA VAL A 60 28.21 -13.81 -3.42
C VAL A 60 27.67 -15.02 -4.20
N ALA A 61 26.35 -15.15 -4.31
CA ALA A 61 25.72 -16.28 -5.00
C ALA A 61 26.12 -16.33 -6.49
N LEU A 62 25.99 -15.23 -7.22
CA LEU A 62 26.37 -15.18 -8.64
C LEU A 62 27.89 -15.23 -8.83
N GLY A 63 28.66 -14.61 -7.93
CA GLY A 63 30.13 -14.68 -7.95
C GLY A 63 30.67 -16.10 -7.74
N SER A 64 29.90 -16.97 -7.07
CA SER A 64 30.27 -18.38 -6.87
C SER A 64 30.33 -19.20 -8.17
N ILE A 65 29.53 -18.86 -9.18
CA ILE A 65 29.45 -19.59 -10.46
C ILE A 65 30.77 -19.50 -11.25
N PRO A 66 31.29 -18.30 -11.60
CA PRO A 66 32.56 -18.20 -12.32
C PRO A 66 33.73 -18.74 -11.49
N LEU A 67 33.70 -18.60 -10.17
CA LEU A 67 34.73 -19.16 -9.29
C LEU A 67 34.73 -20.69 -9.34
N ALA A 68 33.56 -21.33 -9.18
CA ALA A 68 33.44 -22.79 -9.25
C ALA A 68 33.76 -23.33 -10.65
N ALA A 69 33.42 -22.60 -11.71
CA ALA A 69 33.80 -22.94 -13.07
C ALA A 69 35.32 -22.92 -13.27
N ARG A 70 36.00 -21.90 -12.75
CA ARG A 70 37.47 -21.81 -12.82
C ARG A 70 38.16 -22.91 -12.01
N LEU A 71 37.54 -23.37 -10.93
CA LEU A 71 38.01 -24.50 -10.12
C LEU A 71 37.62 -25.88 -10.69
N GLY A 72 36.89 -25.93 -11.82
CA GLY A 72 36.42 -27.18 -12.42
C GLY A 72 35.36 -27.93 -11.59
N ARG A 73 34.73 -27.27 -10.62
CA ARG A 73 33.76 -27.86 -9.67
C ARG A 73 32.32 -27.38 -9.90
N LEU A 74 32.05 -26.73 -11.02
CA LEU A 74 30.71 -26.21 -11.34
C LEU A 74 29.72 -27.37 -11.48
N SER A 75 28.69 -27.40 -10.63
CA SER A 75 27.65 -28.43 -10.64
C SER A 75 26.28 -27.84 -10.96
N ILE A 76 25.38 -28.66 -11.50
CA ILE A 76 23.99 -28.28 -11.74
C ILE A 76 23.31 -27.89 -10.41
N ALA A 77 23.60 -28.61 -9.34
CA ALA A 77 23.07 -28.32 -8.00
C ALA A 77 23.42 -26.89 -7.56
N GLN A 78 24.67 -26.46 -7.77
CA GLN A 78 25.09 -25.10 -7.48
C GLN A 78 24.31 -24.08 -8.32
N VAL A 79 24.22 -24.30 -9.64
CA VAL A 79 23.50 -23.40 -10.55
C VAL A 79 22.03 -23.26 -10.14
N THR A 80 21.38 -24.36 -9.76
CA THR A 80 20.00 -24.38 -9.27
C THR A 80 19.83 -23.61 -7.96
N ILE A 81 20.71 -23.82 -6.98
CA ILE A 81 20.68 -23.10 -5.69
C ILE A 81 20.87 -21.60 -5.91
N VAL A 82 21.81 -21.22 -6.77
CA VAL A 82 22.08 -19.81 -7.09
C VAL A 82 20.89 -19.17 -7.80
N ALA A 83 20.26 -19.86 -8.76
CA ALA A 83 19.06 -19.38 -9.45
C ALA A 83 17.89 -19.12 -8.47
N PHE A 84 17.63 -20.08 -7.56
CA PHE A 84 16.59 -19.91 -6.54
C PHE A 84 16.90 -18.76 -5.58
N THR A 85 18.16 -18.67 -5.14
CA THR A 85 18.62 -17.62 -4.23
C THR A 85 18.49 -16.24 -4.86
N GLU A 86 18.94 -16.10 -6.11
CA GLU A 86 18.81 -14.84 -6.85
C GLU A 86 17.35 -14.43 -7.02
N GLY A 87 16.48 -15.36 -7.43
CA GLY A 87 15.04 -15.10 -7.57
C GLY A 87 14.42 -14.65 -6.25
N THR A 88 14.81 -15.29 -5.14
CA THR A 88 14.32 -14.94 -3.79
C THR A 88 14.76 -13.53 -3.40
N MET A 89 16.07 -13.25 -3.47
CA MET A 89 16.60 -11.93 -3.12
C MET A 89 16.05 -10.83 -4.04
N PHE A 90 15.78 -11.15 -5.32
CA PHE A 90 15.13 -10.21 -6.23
C PHE A 90 13.73 -9.81 -5.73
N VAL A 91 12.90 -10.76 -5.29
CA VAL A 91 11.55 -10.45 -4.76
C VAL A 91 11.64 -9.46 -3.59
N PHE A 92 12.49 -9.74 -2.60
CA PHE A 92 12.66 -8.86 -1.44
C PHE A 92 13.24 -7.49 -1.84
N PHE A 93 14.28 -7.45 -2.68
CA PHE A 93 14.87 -6.20 -3.14
C PHE A 93 13.86 -5.31 -3.87
N ARG A 94 13.02 -5.90 -4.73
CA ARG A 94 12.01 -5.18 -5.52
C ARG A 94 10.96 -4.49 -4.66
N LEU A 95 10.49 -5.17 -3.61
CA LEU A 95 9.57 -4.59 -2.64
C LEU A 95 10.22 -3.42 -1.90
N GLY A 96 11.48 -3.57 -1.49
CA GLY A 96 12.27 -2.50 -0.89
C GLY A 96 12.47 -1.31 -1.82
N GLU A 97 12.76 -1.55 -3.09
CA GLU A 97 13.02 -0.52 -4.10
C GLU A 97 11.78 0.37 -4.34
N VAL A 98 10.60 -0.22 -4.52
CA VAL A 98 9.36 0.54 -4.75
C VAL A 98 8.99 1.37 -3.51
N ALA A 99 9.19 0.81 -2.31
CA ALA A 99 8.98 1.54 -1.07
C ALA A 99 10.00 2.67 -0.88
N ALA A 100 11.26 2.43 -1.21
CA ALA A 100 12.35 3.41 -1.15
C ALA A 100 12.07 4.67 -1.99
N ILE A 101 11.49 4.52 -3.18
CA ILE A 101 11.14 5.66 -4.04
C ILE A 101 10.18 6.62 -3.33
N ARG A 102 9.20 6.10 -2.58
CA ARG A 102 8.22 6.93 -1.87
C ARG A 102 8.80 7.68 -0.67
N ILE A 103 9.94 7.23 -0.15
CA ILE A 103 10.65 7.87 0.96
C ILE A 103 11.59 8.96 0.45
N VAL A 104 12.25 8.70 -0.68
CA VAL A 104 13.30 9.59 -1.22
C VAL A 104 12.72 10.71 -2.07
N VAL A 105 11.56 10.50 -2.70
CA VAL A 105 10.93 11.45 -3.62
C VAL A 105 9.75 12.14 -2.93
N PRO A 106 9.54 13.46 -3.09
CA PRO A 106 8.36 14.14 -2.58
C PRO A 106 7.03 13.56 -3.12
N PRO A 107 5.92 13.59 -2.34
CA PRO A 107 4.62 13.01 -2.72
C PRO A 107 4.10 13.47 -4.08
N GLU A 108 4.35 14.73 -4.44
CA GLU A 108 3.90 15.36 -5.68
C GLU A 108 4.54 14.73 -6.91
N GLN A 109 5.73 14.14 -6.76
CA GLN A 109 6.51 13.54 -7.83
C GLN A 109 6.44 12.01 -7.85
N HIS A 110 5.72 11.37 -6.92
CA HIS A 110 5.60 9.91 -6.87
C HIS A 110 5.13 9.28 -8.20
N PRO A 111 4.10 9.80 -8.91
CA PRO A 111 3.67 9.19 -10.17
C PRO A 111 4.77 9.24 -11.24
N ALA A 112 5.50 10.36 -11.31
CA ALA A 112 6.61 10.53 -12.23
C ALA A 112 7.76 9.57 -11.89
N ALA A 113 8.19 9.51 -10.62
CA ALA A 113 9.27 8.64 -10.18
C ALA A 113 8.95 7.14 -10.35
N LEU A 114 7.73 6.70 -10.05
CA LEU A 114 7.32 5.32 -10.30
C LEU A 114 7.30 5.00 -11.80
N SER A 115 6.85 5.93 -12.64
CA SER A 115 6.84 5.75 -14.09
C SER A 115 8.25 5.66 -14.68
N GLN A 116 9.19 6.47 -14.19
CA GLN A 116 10.60 6.42 -14.57
C GLN A 116 11.24 5.11 -14.11
N ASN A 117 10.92 4.63 -12.91
CA ASN A 117 11.42 3.35 -12.42
C ASN A 117 10.92 2.17 -13.27
N GLU A 118 9.64 2.18 -13.64
CA GLU A 118 9.09 1.20 -14.59
C GLU A 118 9.80 1.29 -15.95
N ALA A 119 9.99 2.50 -16.49
CA ALA A 119 10.70 2.70 -17.76
C ALA A 119 12.14 2.15 -17.71
N ARG A 120 12.86 2.42 -16.62
CA ARG A 120 14.21 1.88 -16.36
C ARG A 120 14.22 0.35 -16.42
N LEU A 121 13.25 -0.30 -15.80
CA LEU A 121 13.16 -1.77 -15.82
C LEU A 121 12.89 -2.32 -17.22
N ARG A 122 12.01 -1.67 -17.99
CA ARG A 122 11.77 -2.06 -19.38
C ARG A 122 13.02 -1.90 -20.24
N ALA A 123 13.75 -0.80 -20.06
CA ALA A 123 15.03 -0.60 -20.73
C ALA A 123 16.05 -1.67 -20.34
N ALA A 124 16.13 -2.02 -19.05
CA ALA A 124 17.01 -3.08 -18.56
C ALA A 124 16.65 -4.45 -19.15
N THR A 125 15.37 -4.80 -19.31
CA THR A 125 14.97 -6.04 -19.99
C THR A 125 15.26 -6.01 -21.49
N LEU A 126 15.00 -4.88 -22.16
CA LEU A 126 15.26 -4.69 -23.58
C LEU A 126 16.73 -4.90 -23.92
N LEU A 127 17.62 -4.29 -23.15
CA LEU A 127 19.07 -4.35 -23.37
C LEU A 127 19.70 -5.60 -22.74
N GLY A 128 19.14 -6.08 -21.62
CA GLY A 128 19.73 -7.17 -20.85
C GLY A 128 19.73 -8.52 -21.56
N ASN A 129 18.75 -8.80 -22.42
CA ASN A 129 18.70 -10.06 -23.17
C ASN A 129 19.79 -10.11 -24.27
N PRO A 130 19.91 -9.13 -25.17
CA PRO A 130 21.01 -9.08 -26.15
C PRO A 130 22.39 -9.04 -25.51
N ILE A 131 22.59 -8.18 -24.49
CA ILE A 131 23.88 -8.08 -23.78
C ILE A 131 24.20 -9.40 -23.07
N GLY A 132 23.23 -10.04 -22.43
CA GLY A 132 23.42 -11.35 -21.81
C GLY A 132 23.84 -12.43 -22.80
N GLY A 133 23.25 -12.44 -24.00
CA GLY A 133 23.63 -13.33 -25.10
C GLY A 133 25.07 -13.09 -25.58
N LEU A 134 25.43 -11.82 -25.83
CA LEU A 134 26.79 -11.42 -26.20
C LEU A 134 27.84 -11.83 -25.16
N LEU A 135 27.54 -11.57 -23.88
CA LEU A 135 28.42 -11.96 -22.78
C LEU A 135 28.55 -13.49 -22.68
N PHE A 136 27.48 -14.23 -22.96
CA PHE A 136 27.52 -15.69 -22.93
C PHE A 136 28.41 -16.26 -24.05
N ASP A 137 28.42 -15.62 -25.22
CA ASP A 137 29.35 -15.97 -26.31
C ASP A 137 30.80 -15.64 -25.96
N ALA A 138 31.06 -14.53 -25.26
CA ALA A 138 32.39 -14.20 -24.74
C ALA A 138 32.89 -15.20 -23.68
N GLY A 139 31.96 -15.81 -22.93
CA GLY A 139 32.24 -16.94 -22.07
C GLY A 139 31.03 -17.38 -21.26
N ARG A 140 30.91 -18.69 -21.06
CA ARG A 140 29.74 -19.34 -20.43
C ARG A 140 29.41 -18.79 -19.04
N THR A 141 30.41 -18.32 -18.29
CA THR A 141 30.23 -17.75 -16.94
C THR A 141 30.31 -16.22 -16.87
N VAL A 142 30.64 -15.55 -17.98
CA VAL A 142 30.82 -14.10 -18.05
C VAL A 142 29.53 -13.32 -17.73
N PRO A 143 28.32 -13.74 -18.17
CA PRO A 143 27.08 -13.07 -17.78
C PRO A 143 26.85 -13.02 -16.27
N PHE A 144 27.25 -14.07 -15.55
CA PHE A 144 27.09 -14.16 -14.09
C PHE A 144 28.10 -13.25 -13.37
N LEU A 145 29.32 -13.13 -13.90
CA LEU A 145 30.29 -12.17 -13.40
C LEU A 145 29.84 -10.73 -13.63
N ALA A 146 29.31 -10.42 -14.81
CA ALA A 146 28.77 -9.10 -15.11
C ALA A 146 27.62 -8.74 -14.17
N ASP A 147 26.67 -9.66 -13.96
CA ASP A 147 25.56 -9.42 -13.02
C ASP A 147 26.07 -9.27 -11.56
N ALA A 148 27.05 -10.06 -11.13
CA ALA A 148 27.69 -9.88 -9.83
C ALA A 148 28.28 -8.46 -9.68
N LEU A 149 28.99 -7.95 -10.69
CA LEU A 149 29.49 -6.58 -10.69
C LEU A 149 28.36 -5.53 -10.67
N THR A 150 27.23 -5.78 -11.33
CA THR A 150 26.07 -4.87 -11.23
C THR A 150 25.44 -4.84 -9.83
N TYR A 151 25.41 -5.98 -9.12
CA TYR A 151 24.96 -6.01 -7.72
C TYR A 151 25.96 -5.31 -6.80
N LEU A 152 27.27 -5.40 -7.08
CA LEU A 152 28.27 -4.61 -6.36
C LEU A 152 28.07 -3.10 -6.57
N ALA A 153 27.79 -2.67 -7.82
CA ALA A 153 27.48 -1.27 -8.11
C ALA A 153 26.19 -0.80 -7.39
N SER A 154 25.15 -1.64 -7.38
CA SER A 154 23.91 -1.40 -6.62
C SER A 154 24.19 -1.26 -5.12
N LEU A 155 25.00 -2.16 -4.55
CA LEU A 155 25.40 -2.11 -3.15
C LEU A 155 26.14 -0.81 -2.82
N VAL A 156 27.14 -0.42 -3.62
CA VAL A 156 27.91 0.82 -3.42
C VAL A 156 27.00 2.04 -3.51
N THR A 157 26.12 2.12 -4.51
CA THR A 157 25.17 3.24 -4.63
C THR A 157 24.21 3.31 -3.44
N LEU A 158 23.71 2.18 -2.93
CA LEU A 158 22.88 2.15 -1.71
C LEU A 158 23.63 2.59 -0.44
N LEU A 159 24.93 2.32 -0.35
CA LEU A 159 25.78 2.78 0.76
C LEU A 159 26.00 4.30 0.71
N LEU A 160 26.08 4.89 -0.49
CA LEU A 160 26.26 6.33 -0.69
C LEU A 160 25.01 7.16 -0.37
N ILE A 161 23.81 6.56 -0.38
CA ILE A 161 22.57 7.27 -0.04
C ILE A 161 22.59 7.67 1.46
N ARG A 162 22.52 8.96 1.74
CA ARG A 162 22.59 9.52 3.11
C ARG A 162 21.23 9.72 3.78
N THR A 163 20.13 9.54 3.07
CA THR A 163 18.79 9.68 3.63
C THR A 163 18.51 8.57 4.66
N PRO A 164 18.08 8.90 5.87
CA PRO A 164 17.64 7.90 6.84
C PRO A 164 16.34 7.26 6.32
N PHE A 165 16.40 5.98 5.98
CA PHE A 165 15.23 5.15 5.65
C PHE A 165 14.43 4.76 6.91
N GLU A 166 14.50 5.58 7.95
CA GLU A 166 13.84 5.36 9.24
C GLU A 166 12.52 6.13 9.26
N GLU A 167 11.43 5.42 8.98
CA GLU A 167 10.11 5.84 9.45
C GLU A 167 10.03 5.59 10.96
N THR A 168 9.57 6.59 11.71
CA THR A 168 9.17 6.46 13.11
C THR A 168 8.18 5.30 13.23
N ARG A 169 8.65 4.17 13.75
CA ARG A 169 7.87 2.94 13.86
C ARG A 169 6.78 3.09 14.90
N THR A 170 5.53 3.17 14.44
CA THR A 170 4.35 2.79 15.20
C THR A 170 3.71 1.60 14.51
N GLN A 171 4.15 0.39 14.84
CA GLN A 171 3.44 -0.81 14.38
C GLN A 171 2.66 -1.47 15.51
N GLN A 172 1.34 -1.41 15.36
CA GLN A 172 0.44 -2.44 15.81
C GLN A 172 0.76 -3.76 15.08
N ARG A 173 0.75 -4.85 15.83
CA ARG A 173 0.79 -6.22 15.30
C ARG A 173 -0.55 -6.54 14.62
N ARG A 174 -0.70 -6.28 13.33
CA ARG A 174 -1.74 -6.94 12.52
C ARG A 174 -1.24 -8.28 12.00
N ASN A 175 -2.12 -9.29 12.05
CA ASN A 175 -1.85 -10.62 11.53
C ASN A 175 -1.91 -10.59 10.01
N VAL A 176 -0.75 -10.49 9.37
CA VAL A 176 -0.55 -10.54 7.91
C VAL A 176 -1.33 -11.70 7.26
N LEU A 177 -1.37 -12.87 7.91
CA LEU A 177 -2.12 -14.03 7.42
C LEU A 177 -3.63 -13.77 7.34
N SER A 178 -4.19 -12.94 8.24
CA SER A 178 -5.60 -12.53 8.21
C SER A 178 -5.87 -11.63 7.01
N GLU A 179 -4.98 -10.67 6.73
CA GLU A 179 -5.13 -9.76 5.58
C GLU A 179 -4.97 -10.49 4.24
N ILE A 180 -4.03 -11.44 4.16
CA ILE A 180 -3.89 -12.32 2.98
C ILE A 180 -5.18 -13.14 2.79
N LYS A 181 -5.71 -13.73 3.87
CA LYS A 181 -6.94 -14.51 3.81
C LYS A 181 -8.12 -13.65 3.36
N GLU A 182 -8.28 -12.45 3.89
CA GLU A 182 -9.30 -11.49 3.45
C GLU A 182 -9.16 -11.14 1.97
N GLY A 183 -7.95 -10.88 1.49
CA GLY A 183 -7.67 -10.60 0.07
C GLY A 183 -8.02 -11.77 -0.85
N ILE A 184 -7.67 -13.00 -0.46
CA ILE A 184 -8.02 -14.22 -1.21
C ILE A 184 -9.53 -14.45 -1.19
N THR A 185 -10.18 -14.38 -0.02
CA THR A 185 -11.64 -14.54 0.09
C THR A 185 -12.39 -13.50 -0.74
N TRP A 186 -11.92 -12.25 -0.76
CA TRP A 186 -12.47 -11.20 -1.62
C TRP A 186 -12.28 -11.52 -3.11
N LEU A 187 -11.08 -11.98 -3.51
CA LEU A 187 -10.78 -12.32 -4.91
C LEU A 187 -11.70 -13.43 -5.42
N TRP A 188 -11.99 -14.42 -4.57
CA TRP A 188 -12.91 -15.52 -4.88
C TRP A 188 -14.36 -15.05 -5.05
N GLY A 189 -14.77 -13.97 -4.36
CA GLY A 189 -16.07 -13.32 -4.57
C GLY A 189 -16.19 -12.57 -5.89
N GLN A 190 -15.07 -12.26 -6.56
CA GLN A 190 -15.03 -11.44 -7.78
C GLN A 190 -14.65 -12.28 -9.01
N HIS A 191 -15.59 -13.09 -9.50
CA HIS A 191 -15.41 -14.03 -10.62
C HIS A 191 -14.72 -13.42 -11.85
N TYR A 192 -15.06 -12.19 -12.22
CA TYR A 192 -14.41 -11.52 -13.36
C TYR A 192 -12.91 -11.29 -13.14
N ILE A 193 -12.53 -10.76 -11.96
CA ILE A 193 -11.14 -10.46 -11.63
C ILE A 193 -10.33 -11.76 -11.48
N LEU A 194 -10.95 -12.80 -10.89
CA LEU A 194 -10.34 -14.11 -10.77
C LEU A 194 -10.04 -14.74 -12.14
N ILE A 195 -11.02 -14.77 -13.05
CA ILE A 195 -10.85 -15.32 -14.40
C ILE A 195 -9.77 -14.55 -15.16
N VAL A 196 -9.77 -13.22 -15.07
CA VAL A 196 -8.75 -12.40 -15.73
C VAL A 196 -7.36 -12.65 -15.13
N ASN A 197 -7.22 -12.75 -13.80
CA ASN A 197 -5.92 -13.06 -13.18
C ASN A 197 -5.43 -14.49 -13.46
N LEU A 198 -6.34 -15.47 -13.53
CA LEU A 198 -6.00 -16.84 -13.91
C LEU A 198 -5.53 -16.89 -15.37
N ALA A 199 -6.26 -16.23 -16.28
CA ALA A 199 -5.82 -16.07 -17.66
C ALA A 199 -4.45 -15.36 -17.73
N ALA A 200 -4.21 -14.35 -16.88
CA ALA A 200 -2.93 -13.64 -16.78
C ALA A 200 -1.78 -14.56 -16.44
N SER A 201 -2.00 -15.35 -15.40
CA SER A 201 -1.01 -16.27 -14.87
C SER A 201 -0.73 -17.38 -15.86
N ALA A 202 -1.77 -17.93 -16.51
CA ALA A 202 -1.64 -18.94 -17.54
C ALA A 202 -0.85 -18.41 -18.74
N THR A 203 -1.23 -17.26 -19.33
CA THR A 203 -0.50 -16.69 -20.47
C THR A 203 0.95 -16.33 -20.11
N ASN A 204 1.20 -15.85 -18.88
CA ASN A 204 2.56 -15.59 -18.41
C ASN A 204 3.39 -16.88 -18.28
N GLY A 205 2.80 -17.96 -17.76
CA GLY A 205 3.45 -19.27 -17.72
C GLY A 205 3.77 -19.81 -19.11
N LEU A 206 2.81 -19.76 -20.03
CA LEU A 206 3.01 -20.24 -21.39
C LEU A 206 4.08 -19.45 -22.15
N ILE A 207 4.22 -18.14 -21.91
CA ILE A 207 5.26 -17.34 -22.57
C ILE A 207 6.67 -17.79 -22.17
N GLN A 208 6.85 -18.27 -20.94
CA GLN A 208 8.14 -18.80 -20.49
C GLN A 208 8.47 -20.12 -21.19
N VAL A 209 7.45 -20.94 -21.47
CA VAL A 209 7.61 -22.16 -22.27
C VAL A 209 8.05 -21.81 -23.69
N VAL A 210 7.39 -20.84 -24.34
CA VAL A 210 7.76 -20.38 -25.68
C VAL A 210 9.20 -19.88 -25.72
N ILE A 211 9.63 -19.08 -24.73
CA ILE A 211 11.00 -18.59 -24.62
C ILE A 211 12.01 -19.75 -24.54
N LEU A 212 11.75 -20.74 -23.68
CA LEU A 212 12.64 -21.90 -23.56
C LEU A 212 12.70 -22.71 -24.86
N VAL A 213 11.57 -22.96 -25.51
CA VAL A 213 11.50 -23.69 -26.79
C VAL A 213 12.28 -22.95 -27.86
N VAL A 214 12.13 -21.63 -27.98
CA VAL A 214 12.89 -20.82 -28.95
C VAL A 214 14.38 -20.87 -28.65
N ILE A 215 14.79 -20.76 -27.37
CA ILE A 215 16.20 -20.87 -26.97
C ILE A 215 16.77 -22.22 -27.41
N VAL A 216 16.06 -23.32 -27.12
CA VAL A 216 16.51 -24.68 -27.44
C VAL A 216 16.55 -24.92 -28.94
N ALA A 217 15.47 -24.59 -29.66
CA ALA A 217 15.37 -24.81 -31.10
C ALA A 217 16.42 -24.02 -31.88
N GLU A 218 16.65 -22.75 -31.53
CA GLU A 218 17.68 -21.95 -32.17
C GLU A 218 19.08 -22.45 -31.79
N ARG A 219 19.28 -22.92 -30.55
CA ARG A 219 20.56 -23.51 -30.16
C ARG A 219 20.88 -24.81 -30.88
N GLU A 220 19.89 -25.67 -31.10
CA GLU A 220 20.02 -26.89 -31.91
C GLU A 220 20.33 -26.57 -33.38
N ARG A 221 19.84 -25.44 -33.90
CA ARG A 221 20.19 -24.89 -35.21
C ARG A 221 21.59 -24.25 -35.26
N GLY A 222 22.34 -24.28 -34.15
CA GLY A 222 23.68 -23.71 -34.07
C GLY A 222 23.71 -22.19 -33.88
N ALA A 223 22.59 -21.56 -33.51
CA ALA A 223 22.56 -20.12 -33.25
C ALA A 223 23.49 -19.73 -32.10
N SER A 224 24.18 -18.59 -32.27
CA SER A 224 24.98 -17.98 -31.21
C SER A 224 24.10 -17.45 -30.08
N GLY A 225 24.66 -17.30 -28.88
CA GLY A 225 23.98 -16.67 -27.74
C GLY A 225 23.53 -15.25 -28.06
N THR A 226 24.30 -14.52 -28.87
CA THR A 226 23.97 -13.19 -29.39
C THR A 226 22.69 -13.20 -30.22
N LEU A 227 22.57 -14.14 -31.17
CA LEU A 227 21.39 -14.24 -32.02
C LEU A 227 20.14 -14.57 -31.19
N ILE A 228 20.25 -15.54 -30.27
CA ILE A 228 19.18 -15.88 -29.33
C ILE A 228 18.80 -14.65 -28.48
N GLY A 229 19.79 -13.92 -27.96
CA GLY A 229 19.59 -12.69 -27.21
C GLY A 229 18.88 -11.59 -28.02
N LEU A 230 19.19 -11.44 -29.31
CA LEU A 230 18.54 -10.51 -30.23
C LEU A 230 17.08 -10.90 -30.52
N ILE A 231 16.81 -12.19 -30.77
CA ILE A 231 15.45 -12.73 -30.93
C ILE A 231 14.62 -12.40 -29.68
N LEU A 232 15.17 -12.67 -28.49
CA LEU A 232 14.53 -12.35 -27.21
C LEU A 232 14.46 -10.85 -26.92
N GLY A 233 15.32 -10.03 -27.54
CA GLY A 233 15.25 -8.58 -27.51
C GLY A 233 13.93 -8.05 -28.09
N GLY A 234 13.30 -8.79 -29.00
CA GLY A 234 11.95 -8.52 -29.50
C GLY A 234 10.92 -8.35 -28.39
N PHE A 235 11.03 -9.11 -27.29
CA PHE A 235 10.16 -8.93 -26.11
C PHE A 235 10.22 -7.53 -25.51
N GLY A 236 11.42 -6.94 -25.46
CA GLY A 236 11.59 -5.57 -24.95
C GLY A 236 10.88 -4.55 -25.83
N ILE A 237 11.05 -4.67 -27.15
CA ILE A 237 10.43 -3.78 -28.15
C ILE A 237 8.90 -3.90 -28.07
N GLY A 238 8.40 -5.14 -28.02
CA GLY A 238 6.99 -5.45 -27.86
C GLY A 238 6.40 -4.85 -26.59
N GLY A 239 7.08 -5.02 -25.46
CA GLY A 239 6.66 -4.46 -24.18
C GLY A 239 6.56 -2.93 -24.19
N LEU A 240 7.54 -2.24 -24.78
CA LEU A 240 7.54 -0.79 -24.94
C LEU A 240 6.40 -0.32 -25.85
N ALA A 241 6.24 -0.95 -27.02
CA ALA A 241 5.14 -0.64 -27.93
C ALA A 241 3.76 -0.90 -27.29
N GLY A 242 3.66 -1.94 -26.45
CA GLY A 242 2.47 -2.29 -25.67
C GLY A 242 2.13 -1.20 -24.65
N ALA A 243 3.11 -0.75 -23.89
CA ALA A 243 2.94 0.32 -22.90
C ALA A 243 2.47 1.64 -23.54
N LEU A 244 3.07 2.04 -24.66
CA LEU A 244 2.73 3.28 -25.37
C LEU A 244 1.35 3.25 -26.05
N SER A 245 0.96 2.08 -26.57
CA SER A 245 -0.32 1.93 -27.30
C SER A 245 -1.49 1.52 -26.41
N GLY A 246 -1.25 0.90 -25.26
CA GLY A 246 -2.28 0.36 -24.37
C GLY A 246 -3.27 1.40 -23.86
N GLY A 247 -2.82 2.64 -23.61
CA GLY A 247 -3.67 3.75 -23.15
C GLY A 247 -4.67 4.28 -24.18
N ARG A 248 -4.34 4.26 -25.46
CA ARG A 248 -5.21 4.78 -26.52
C ARG A 248 -6.29 3.77 -26.91
N ILE A 249 -5.94 2.49 -26.91
CA ILE A 249 -6.84 1.45 -27.41
C ILE A 249 -7.80 0.95 -26.31
N ALA A 250 -7.36 0.87 -25.05
CA ALA A 250 -8.24 0.52 -23.92
C ALA A 250 -9.38 1.54 -23.70
N ARG A 251 -9.24 2.78 -24.22
CA ARG A 251 -10.30 3.80 -24.18
C ARG A 251 -11.38 3.60 -25.24
N ARG A 252 -11.13 2.77 -26.27
CA ARG A 252 -12.02 2.62 -27.43
C ARG A 252 -12.77 1.29 -27.46
N LEU A 253 -12.39 0.32 -26.63
CA LEU A 253 -12.93 -1.05 -26.67
C LEU A 253 -13.44 -1.51 -25.31
N ARG A 254 -14.45 -2.38 -25.34
CA ARG A 254 -15.01 -3.01 -24.14
C ARG A 254 -13.98 -3.97 -23.49
N PRO A 255 -13.88 -4.03 -22.15
CA PRO A 255 -12.88 -4.87 -21.46
C PRO A 255 -12.90 -6.35 -21.88
N ASN A 256 -14.08 -6.96 -22.01
CA ASN A 256 -14.21 -8.38 -22.38
C ASN A 256 -13.70 -8.66 -23.80
N SER A 257 -14.03 -7.77 -24.75
CA SER A 257 -13.55 -7.88 -26.13
C SER A 257 -12.03 -7.73 -26.20
N VAL A 258 -11.43 -6.86 -25.38
CA VAL A 258 -9.97 -6.70 -25.32
C VAL A 258 -9.28 -7.98 -24.85
N VAL A 259 -9.81 -8.64 -23.82
CA VAL A 259 -9.25 -9.91 -23.31
C VAL A 259 -9.35 -11.02 -24.36
N LEU A 260 -10.55 -11.25 -24.91
CA LEU A 260 -10.79 -12.32 -25.89
C LEU A 260 -9.98 -12.13 -27.18
N THR A 261 -10.00 -10.93 -27.77
CA THR A 261 -9.25 -10.65 -29.00
C THR A 261 -7.74 -10.83 -28.78
N THR A 262 -7.24 -10.47 -27.60
CA THR A 262 -5.82 -10.66 -27.27
C THR A 262 -5.47 -12.14 -27.13
N LEU A 263 -6.28 -12.93 -26.43
CA LEU A 263 -6.03 -14.37 -26.28
C LEU A 263 -6.01 -15.07 -27.64
N TRP A 264 -6.92 -14.71 -28.54
CA TRP A 264 -6.91 -15.24 -29.91
C TRP A 264 -5.67 -14.82 -30.70
N ILE A 265 -5.30 -13.53 -30.66
CA ILE A 265 -4.07 -13.06 -31.32
C ILE A 265 -2.84 -13.79 -30.75
N TRP A 266 -2.79 -13.97 -29.42
CA TRP A 266 -1.71 -14.66 -28.75
C TRP A 266 -1.61 -16.14 -29.18
N ALA A 267 -2.73 -16.85 -29.24
CA ALA A 267 -2.78 -18.24 -29.71
C ALA A 267 -2.31 -18.35 -31.18
N THR A 268 -2.78 -17.47 -32.06
CA THR A 268 -2.39 -17.48 -33.48
C THR A 268 -0.90 -17.17 -33.66
N LEU A 269 -0.36 -16.19 -32.93
CA LEU A 269 1.06 -15.84 -33.01
C LEU A 269 1.95 -16.96 -32.46
N THR A 270 1.53 -17.63 -31.38
CA THR A 270 2.26 -18.77 -30.82
C THR A 270 2.32 -19.93 -31.82
N ALA A 271 1.23 -20.20 -32.52
CA ALA A 271 1.22 -21.20 -33.60
C ALA A 271 2.17 -20.81 -34.74
N ALA A 272 2.23 -19.53 -35.10
CA ALA A 272 3.16 -19.02 -36.13
C ALA A 272 4.63 -19.18 -35.72
N VAL A 273 4.97 -18.96 -34.44
CA VAL A 273 6.33 -19.16 -33.91
C VAL A 273 6.81 -20.60 -34.12
N GLY A 274 5.91 -21.60 -34.04
CA GLY A 274 6.26 -23.00 -34.26
C GLY A 274 6.60 -23.37 -35.71
N VAL A 275 6.19 -22.55 -36.68
CA VAL A 275 6.39 -22.83 -38.13
C VAL A 275 7.52 -21.99 -38.72
N VAL A 276 7.77 -20.80 -38.16
CA VAL A 276 8.77 -19.87 -38.67
C VAL A 276 10.18 -20.31 -38.26
N SER A 277 11.06 -20.41 -39.26
CA SER A 277 12.47 -20.76 -39.04
C SER A 277 13.42 -19.57 -39.21
N ASN A 278 12.93 -18.40 -39.64
CA ASN A 278 13.75 -17.21 -39.81
C ASN A 278 13.89 -16.47 -38.45
N PRO A 279 15.12 -16.29 -37.91
CA PRO A 279 15.37 -15.63 -36.63
C PRO A 279 14.82 -14.21 -36.51
N ILE A 280 14.87 -13.43 -37.59
CA ILE A 280 14.39 -12.04 -37.61
C ILE A 280 12.85 -12.02 -37.51
N VAL A 281 12.20 -12.92 -38.24
CA VAL A 281 10.74 -13.06 -38.21
C VAL A 281 10.28 -13.59 -36.85
N LEU A 282 11.02 -14.52 -36.25
CA LEU A 282 10.82 -14.98 -34.87
C LEU A 282 10.89 -13.82 -33.87
N GLY A 283 11.93 -12.98 -33.94
CA GLY A 283 12.05 -11.81 -33.07
C GLY A 283 10.88 -10.82 -33.25
N ALA A 284 10.43 -10.60 -34.48
CA ALA A 284 9.28 -9.75 -34.79
C ALA A 284 7.97 -10.33 -34.24
N LEU A 285 7.74 -11.64 -34.40
CA LEU A 285 6.56 -12.34 -33.87
C LEU A 285 6.50 -12.23 -32.34
N LEU A 286 7.62 -12.50 -31.66
CA LEU A 286 7.72 -12.38 -30.20
C LEU A 286 7.51 -10.94 -29.73
N ALA A 287 7.96 -9.94 -30.49
CA ALA A 287 7.68 -8.53 -30.22
C ALA A 287 6.17 -8.22 -30.33
N ILE A 288 5.51 -8.69 -31.37
CA ILE A 288 4.07 -8.49 -31.58
C ILE A 288 3.28 -9.21 -30.47
N GLU A 289 3.64 -10.44 -30.17
CA GLU A 289 3.04 -11.24 -29.10
C GLU A 289 3.18 -10.52 -27.76
N ARG A 290 4.38 -10.05 -27.42
CA ARG A 290 4.63 -9.36 -26.15
C ARG A 290 3.90 -8.02 -26.04
N ARG A 291 3.76 -7.28 -27.15
CA ARG A 291 2.94 -6.05 -27.22
C ARG A 291 1.48 -6.32 -26.89
N VAL A 292 0.93 -7.39 -27.44
CA VAL A 292 -0.46 -7.80 -27.28
C VAL A 292 -0.71 -8.23 -25.84
N THR A 293 0.15 -9.08 -25.27
CA THR A 293 0.03 -9.57 -23.89
C THR A 293 0.16 -8.42 -22.87
N HIS A 294 1.12 -7.50 -23.03
CA HIS A 294 1.30 -6.36 -22.11
C HIS A 294 0.04 -5.47 -22.01
N ARG A 295 -0.67 -5.30 -23.13
CA ARG A 295 -1.90 -4.51 -23.22
C ARG A 295 -3.04 -5.07 -22.36
N VAL A 296 -3.23 -6.38 -22.31
CA VAL A 296 -4.34 -6.99 -21.53
C VAL A 296 -4.14 -6.79 -20.04
N TRP A 297 -2.92 -7.02 -19.56
CA TRP A 297 -2.65 -7.07 -18.12
C TRP A 297 -2.55 -5.69 -17.46
N CYS A 298 -2.41 -4.61 -18.22
CA CYS A 298 -2.57 -3.25 -17.71
C CYS A 298 -4.05 -2.81 -17.56
N THR A 299 -5.01 -3.58 -18.07
CA THR A 299 -6.44 -3.23 -18.05
C THR A 299 -7.06 -3.38 -16.66
N PRO A 300 -6.81 -4.47 -15.90
CA PRO A 300 -7.35 -4.64 -14.54
C PRO A 300 -6.79 -3.63 -13.54
N ALA A 301 -5.49 -3.31 -13.62
CA ALA A 301 -4.85 -2.33 -12.75
C ALA A 301 -5.47 -0.93 -12.89
N ARG A 302 -5.95 -0.57 -14.09
CA ARG A 302 -6.66 0.69 -14.32
C ARG A 302 -8.13 0.65 -13.89
N LEU A 303 -8.78 -0.51 -13.95
CA LEU A 303 -10.11 -0.69 -13.37
C LEU A 303 -10.06 -0.63 -11.83
N ALA A 304 -9.00 -1.17 -11.23
CA ALA A 304 -8.71 -1.04 -9.81
C ALA A 304 -8.36 0.41 -9.41
N GLY A 305 -7.58 1.13 -10.24
CA GLY A 305 -7.25 2.55 -10.03
C GLY A 305 -8.34 3.55 -10.43
N ARG A 306 -9.45 3.08 -11.04
CA ARG A 306 -10.65 3.88 -11.36
C ARG A 306 -11.78 3.65 -10.36
N ARG A 307 -11.49 3.09 -9.19
CA ARG A 307 -12.49 3.08 -8.12
C ARG A 307 -12.85 4.53 -7.75
N PRO A 308 -14.15 4.91 -7.77
CA PRO A 308 -14.65 5.78 -6.72
C PRO A 308 -14.26 5.12 -5.39
N VAL A 309 -13.77 5.89 -4.44
CA VAL A 309 -13.66 5.43 -3.05
C VAL A 309 -15.10 5.25 -2.56
N ASP A 310 -15.71 4.12 -2.91
CA ASP A 310 -16.97 3.71 -2.36
C ASP A 310 -16.73 2.89 -1.10
N PRO A 311 -17.63 3.05 -0.11
CA PRO A 311 -17.35 2.73 1.26
C PRO A 311 -17.58 1.26 1.50
N VAL A 312 -16.71 0.70 2.34
CA VAL A 312 -17.04 -0.37 3.29
C VAL A 312 -17.74 -1.59 2.67
N VAL A 313 -16.95 -2.65 2.57
CA VAL A 313 -17.39 -4.05 2.50
C VAL A 313 -18.67 -4.24 3.34
N ARG A 314 -19.80 -4.45 2.64
CA ARG A 314 -20.99 -5.07 3.24
C ARG A 314 -20.63 -6.52 3.61
N PRO A 315 -20.94 -6.99 4.82
CA PRO A 315 -21.01 -8.41 5.09
C PRO A 315 -22.39 -8.92 4.62
N GLU A 316 -22.40 -9.75 3.58
CA GLU A 316 -23.53 -10.60 3.20
C GLU A 316 -22.98 -12.02 2.97
N HIS A 317 -23.47 -13.14 3.49
CA HIS A 317 -24.59 -13.50 4.35
C HIS A 317 -24.17 -14.78 5.08
N GLY A 318 -24.47 -14.91 6.38
CA GLY A 318 -24.68 -16.22 6.98
C GLY A 318 -26.08 -16.70 6.63
N GLY A 319 -26.17 -17.89 6.05
CA GLY A 319 -27.33 -18.80 5.99
C GLY A 319 -28.72 -18.19 5.96
N VAL A 320 -29.41 -18.36 4.82
CA VAL A 320 -30.86 -18.40 4.77
C VAL A 320 -31.34 -19.52 5.70
N ASP A 321 -31.76 -19.15 6.90
CA ASP A 321 -32.68 -19.94 7.69
C ASP A 321 -34.06 -19.30 7.58
N ARG A 322 -35.03 -20.10 7.15
CA ARG A 322 -36.42 -19.68 6.98
C ARG A 322 -37.02 -19.51 8.36
N GLY A 323 -37.21 -18.26 8.80
CA GLY A 323 -38.07 -17.98 9.95
C GLY A 323 -37.85 -16.63 10.59
N GLY A 324 -38.94 -15.86 10.73
CA GLY A 324 -39.03 -14.81 11.74
C GLY A 324 -38.81 -13.39 11.24
N ARG A 325 -39.92 -12.74 10.86
CA ARG A 325 -40.12 -11.32 11.17
C ARG A 325 -39.85 -11.14 12.67
N HIS A 326 -39.10 -10.10 13.06
CA HIS A 326 -38.76 -9.63 14.43
C HIS A 326 -37.25 -9.69 14.80
N ALA A 327 -36.45 -8.78 14.23
CA ALA A 327 -35.11 -8.49 14.75
C ALA A 327 -34.70 -7.00 14.71
N GLY A 328 -35.65 -6.09 14.43
CA GLY A 328 -35.43 -4.63 14.48
C GLY A 328 -35.53 -4.00 15.87
N ASP A 329 -36.17 -4.69 16.84
CA ASP A 329 -36.49 -4.11 18.15
C ASP A 329 -35.47 -4.42 19.26
N ARG A 330 -34.54 -5.38 19.07
CA ARG A 330 -33.73 -5.89 20.20
C ARG A 330 -32.44 -5.14 20.50
N ILE A 331 -32.00 -4.20 19.65
CA ILE A 331 -30.84 -3.34 19.95
C ILE A 331 -31.28 -2.01 20.59
N ALA A 332 -32.53 -1.58 20.36
CA ALA A 332 -33.11 -0.41 21.01
C ALA A 332 -33.52 -0.65 22.48
N ASP A 333 -33.65 -1.91 22.89
CA ASP A 333 -34.04 -2.27 24.27
C ASP A 333 -32.86 -2.54 25.21
N HIS A 334 -31.66 -2.84 24.70
CA HIS A 334 -30.49 -3.06 25.55
C HIS A 334 -29.88 -1.75 26.10
N CYS A 335 -30.24 -0.59 25.55
CA CYS A 335 -29.83 0.73 26.05
C CYS A 335 -30.82 1.35 27.07
N ARG A 336 -31.90 0.65 27.43
CA ARG A 336 -32.92 1.17 28.38
C ARG A 336 -32.80 0.66 29.82
N SER A 337 -31.93 -0.31 30.13
CA SER A 337 -31.93 -0.96 31.45
C SER A 337 -30.72 -0.70 32.36
N GLU A 338 -29.74 0.13 32.00
CA GLU A 338 -28.63 0.46 32.89
C GLU A 338 -28.50 1.97 33.12
N ARG A 339 -29.37 2.51 33.98
CA ARG A 339 -29.10 3.79 34.65
C ARG A 339 -27.99 3.52 35.69
N PRO A 340 -26.83 4.19 35.63
CA PRO A 340 -25.85 4.06 36.70
C PRO A 340 -26.43 4.60 38.02
N PRO A 341 -26.08 4.01 39.18
CA PRO A 341 -26.57 4.46 40.47
C PRO A 341 -26.17 5.92 40.72
N ARG A 342 -27.12 6.72 41.24
CA ARG A 342 -26.88 8.10 41.67
C ARG A 342 -25.78 8.10 42.75
N PRO A 343 -24.68 8.84 42.60
CA PRO A 343 -23.70 8.96 43.67
C PRO A 343 -24.32 9.72 44.84
N SER A 344 -24.14 9.15 46.02
CA SER A 344 -24.47 9.73 47.32
C SER A 344 -23.86 11.13 47.47
N ARG A 345 -24.67 12.08 47.93
CA ARG A 345 -24.27 13.44 48.25
C ARG A 345 -23.43 13.42 49.52
N THR A 346 -22.12 13.64 49.41
CA THR A 346 -21.27 14.18 50.49
C THR A 346 -20.00 14.75 49.86
N GLY A 347 -19.83 16.07 49.95
CA GLY A 347 -18.70 16.81 49.40
C GLY A 347 -19.18 18.12 48.77
N GLY A 348 -18.86 19.24 49.42
CA GLY A 348 -19.37 20.59 49.08
C GLY A 348 -19.26 20.89 47.59
N ARG A 349 -20.41 21.01 46.92
CA ARG A 349 -20.49 21.37 45.50
C ARG A 349 -20.41 22.88 45.37
N VAL A 350 -19.31 23.34 44.80
CA VAL A 350 -19.29 24.61 44.05
C VAL A 350 -20.33 24.46 42.92
N MET A 351 -21.31 25.35 42.89
CA MET A 351 -22.47 25.27 41.99
C MET A 351 -22.12 25.93 40.66
N VAL A 352 -21.37 25.23 39.82
CA VAL A 352 -20.98 25.73 38.50
C VAL A 352 -22.20 25.72 37.57
N ARG A 353 -22.58 26.88 37.04
CA ARG A 353 -23.66 27.02 36.05
C ARG A 353 -23.08 26.90 34.65
N ILE A 354 -23.66 26.04 33.81
CA ILE A 354 -23.31 25.94 32.39
C ILE A 354 -24.37 26.65 31.57
N GLU A 355 -23.97 27.57 30.69
CA GLU A 355 -24.89 28.32 29.84
C GLU A 355 -24.37 28.45 28.40
N PRO A 356 -25.25 28.35 27.39
CA PRO A 356 -24.91 28.64 26.00
C PRO A 356 -24.73 30.15 25.79
N VAL A 357 -23.80 30.51 24.92
CA VAL A 357 -23.55 31.89 24.52
C VAL A 357 -24.43 32.25 23.33
N HIS A 358 -25.15 33.36 23.46
CA HIS A 358 -26.04 33.88 22.41
C HIS A 358 -25.54 35.20 21.79
N GLU A 359 -24.60 35.89 22.43
CA GLU A 359 -24.10 37.19 21.98
C GLU A 359 -22.59 37.33 22.22
N ALA A 360 -21.90 37.98 21.29
CA ALA A 360 -20.47 38.29 21.40
C ALA A 360 -20.27 39.56 22.24
N THR A 361 -19.94 39.39 23.52
CA THR A 361 -19.73 40.51 24.47
C THR A 361 -18.24 40.76 24.74
N PRO A 362 -17.85 41.97 25.19
CA PRO A 362 -16.49 42.24 25.66
C PRO A 362 -16.06 41.34 26.83
N GLU A 363 -16.98 41.01 27.73
CA GLU A 363 -16.76 40.07 28.84
C GLU A 363 -16.37 38.67 28.32
N LEU A 364 -17.12 38.15 27.35
CA LEU A 364 -16.81 36.86 26.70
C LEU A 364 -15.41 36.88 26.08
N HIS A 365 -15.10 37.93 25.32
CA HIS A 365 -13.78 38.05 24.69
C HIS A 365 -12.65 38.11 25.72
N ALA A 366 -12.83 38.84 26.83
CA ALA A 366 -11.88 38.87 27.93
C ALA A 366 -11.69 37.48 28.57
N ALA A 367 -12.79 36.75 28.81
CA ALA A 367 -12.74 35.40 29.36
C ALA A 367 -12.03 34.41 28.42
N LEU A 368 -12.32 34.44 27.12
CA LEU A 368 -11.65 33.58 26.13
C LEU A 368 -10.16 33.95 25.97
N SER A 369 -9.82 35.23 26.05
CA SER A 369 -8.42 35.70 26.06
C SER A 369 -7.63 35.13 27.24
N HIS A 370 -8.28 34.90 28.37
CA HIS A 370 -7.68 34.28 29.55
C HIS A 370 -7.65 32.74 29.50
N LEU A 371 -8.70 32.11 28.98
CA LEU A 371 -8.86 30.65 28.99
C LEU A 371 -8.12 29.94 27.85
N LEU A 372 -8.22 30.43 26.61
CA LEU A 372 -7.69 29.73 25.42
C LEU A 372 -6.17 29.55 25.45
N PRO A 373 -5.34 30.49 25.92
CA PRO A 373 -3.90 30.26 26.05
C PRO A 373 -3.53 29.13 27.01
N GLN A 374 -4.36 28.86 28.02
CA GLN A 374 -4.18 27.71 28.92
C GLN A 374 -4.46 26.37 28.22
N LEU A 375 -5.22 26.40 27.13
CA LEU A 375 -5.45 25.24 26.27
C LEU A 375 -4.31 25.08 25.27
N ASN A 376 -4.02 26.14 24.51
CA ASN A 376 -2.94 26.17 23.53
C ASN A 376 -2.42 27.60 23.34
N SER A 377 -1.23 27.88 23.87
CA SER A 377 -0.61 29.19 23.82
C SER A 377 -0.10 29.61 22.44
N THR A 378 -0.07 28.70 21.46
CA THR A 378 0.42 29.02 20.10
C THR A 378 -0.68 29.47 19.16
N LEU A 379 -1.95 29.41 19.56
CA LEU A 379 -3.08 29.79 18.72
C LEU A 379 -3.55 31.21 19.05
N PRO A 380 -3.92 32.02 18.04
CA PRO A 380 -4.46 33.35 18.27
C PRO A 380 -5.83 33.28 18.94
N VAL A 381 -6.08 34.22 19.84
CA VAL A 381 -7.41 34.44 20.43
C VAL A 381 -8.33 35.02 19.34
N PRO A 382 -9.59 34.54 19.20
CA PRO A 382 -10.51 35.06 18.21
C PRO A 382 -10.88 36.51 18.51
N ASP A 383 -10.81 37.37 17.48
CA ASP A 383 -11.32 38.73 17.55
C ASP A 383 -12.87 38.75 17.65
N MET A 384 -13.42 39.93 17.90
CA MET A 384 -14.86 40.10 18.08
C MET A 384 -15.67 39.76 16.82
N GLU A 385 -15.10 39.96 15.64
CA GLU A 385 -15.77 39.60 14.38
C GLU A 385 -15.88 38.07 14.24
N ARG A 386 -14.80 37.36 14.52
CA ARG A 386 -14.76 35.89 14.51
C ARG A 386 -15.67 35.29 15.57
N LEU A 387 -15.76 35.91 16.76
CA LEU A 387 -16.71 35.48 17.79
C LEU A 387 -18.17 35.63 17.34
N ARG A 388 -18.54 36.75 16.70
CA ARG A 388 -19.88 36.92 16.13
C ARG A 388 -20.19 35.85 15.10
N ARG A 389 -19.26 35.57 14.19
CA ARG A 389 -19.42 34.49 13.19
C ARG A 389 -19.60 33.12 13.84
N LEU A 390 -18.83 32.81 14.88
CA LEU A 390 -18.93 31.55 15.62
C LEU A 390 -20.30 31.38 16.28
N ILE A 391 -20.81 32.43 16.93
CA ILE A 391 -22.09 32.42 17.67
C ILE A 391 -23.29 32.37 16.70
N SER A 392 -23.17 32.97 15.52
CA SER A 392 -24.22 32.93 14.50
C SER A 392 -24.30 31.62 13.70
N ASP A 393 -23.31 30.71 13.83
CA ASP A 393 -23.32 29.43 13.11
C ASP A 393 -24.32 28.45 13.75
N PRO A 394 -25.37 27.99 13.03
CA PRO A 394 -26.39 27.12 13.58
C PRO A 394 -25.86 25.75 14.00
N ALA A 395 -24.76 25.28 13.42
CA ALA A 395 -24.13 24.01 13.79
C ALA A 395 -23.34 24.11 15.11
N VAL A 396 -22.98 25.32 15.54
CA VAL A 396 -22.07 25.56 16.66
C VAL A 396 -22.85 25.99 17.91
N THR A 397 -22.38 25.59 19.08
CA THR A 397 -22.79 26.16 20.36
C THR A 397 -21.58 26.31 21.26
N LEU A 398 -21.28 27.55 21.66
CA LEU A 398 -20.26 27.86 22.65
C LEU A 398 -20.90 27.82 24.03
N LEU A 399 -20.29 27.06 24.96
CA LEU A 399 -20.76 26.92 26.34
C LEU A 399 -19.76 27.56 27.29
N LEU A 400 -20.26 28.30 28.27
CA LEU A 400 -19.49 28.85 29.38
C LEU A 400 -19.82 28.12 30.67
N ALA A 401 -18.81 27.96 31.52
CA ALA A 401 -18.98 27.59 32.92
C ALA A 401 -18.77 28.82 33.80
N ARG A 402 -19.78 29.18 34.60
CA ARG A 402 -19.71 30.26 35.58
C ARG A 402 -19.65 29.72 37.01
N ASP A 403 -18.76 30.29 37.81
CA ASP A 403 -18.68 30.14 39.26
C ASP A 403 -18.95 31.52 39.89
N GLY A 404 -20.19 31.75 40.34
CA GLY A 404 -20.68 33.10 40.61
C GLY A 404 -20.73 33.94 39.33
N ASP A 405 -20.15 35.14 39.37
CA ASP A 405 -20.04 36.04 38.21
C ASP A 405 -18.81 35.72 37.33
N ALA A 406 -17.90 34.85 37.77
CA ALA A 406 -16.66 34.58 37.05
C ALA A 406 -16.84 33.44 36.03
N ILE A 407 -16.41 33.66 34.78
CA ILE A 407 -16.31 32.62 33.75
C ILE A 407 -15.03 31.81 34.01
N VAL A 408 -15.19 30.53 34.37
CA VAL A 408 -14.11 29.63 34.81
C VAL A 408 -13.83 28.48 33.83
N GLY A 409 -14.55 28.40 32.72
CA GLY A 409 -14.30 27.40 31.68
C GLY A 409 -15.16 27.60 30.44
N THR A 410 -14.77 26.95 29.35
CA THR A 410 -15.49 27.00 28.08
C THR A 410 -15.36 25.68 27.32
N THR A 411 -16.30 25.40 26.42
CA THR A 411 -16.19 24.39 25.37
C THR A 411 -17.05 24.77 24.17
N THR A 412 -16.62 24.37 22.98
CA THR A 412 -17.42 24.48 21.77
C THR A 412 -17.98 23.11 21.41
N VAL A 413 -19.27 23.02 21.09
CA VAL A 413 -19.85 21.82 20.46
C VAL A 413 -20.33 22.14 19.05
N ILE A 414 -19.97 21.29 18.10
CA ILE A 414 -20.35 21.39 16.69
C ILE A 414 -21.16 20.16 16.33
N VAL A 415 -22.43 20.33 15.96
CA VAL A 415 -23.29 19.22 15.51
C VAL A 415 -23.50 19.30 14.01
N TYR A 416 -23.04 18.28 13.29
CA TYR A 416 -23.04 18.26 11.83
C TYR A 416 -23.38 16.87 11.28
N THR A 417 -23.97 16.87 10.09
CA THR A 417 -24.40 15.64 9.39
C THR A 417 -23.31 15.17 8.44
N THR A 418 -23.03 13.87 8.48
CA THR A 418 -22.16 13.16 7.53
C THR A 418 -22.98 12.07 6.81
N PRO A 419 -22.48 11.46 5.73
CA PRO A 419 -23.21 10.41 5.00
C PRO A 419 -23.66 9.21 5.85
N TYR A 420 -23.04 8.98 7.01
CA TYR A 420 -23.34 7.85 7.89
C TYR A 420 -23.98 8.24 9.21
N TRP A 421 -23.68 9.44 9.72
CA TRP A 421 -23.98 9.81 11.10
C TRP A 421 -24.24 11.30 11.23
N ILE A 422 -25.13 11.67 12.16
CA ILE A 422 -25.09 12.99 12.80
C ILE A 422 -24.06 12.92 13.92
N LYS A 423 -23.08 13.82 13.89
CA LYS A 423 -21.95 13.84 14.82
C LYS A 423 -21.96 15.09 15.69
N ALA A 424 -21.59 14.94 16.95
CA ALA A 424 -21.24 16.04 17.85
C ALA A 424 -19.72 16.06 18.04
N ARG A 425 -19.05 17.13 17.62
CA ARG A 425 -17.63 17.35 17.87
C ARG A 425 -17.45 18.35 18.99
N LEU A 426 -16.69 17.98 20.02
CA LEU A 426 -16.34 18.86 21.12
C LEU A 426 -14.93 19.40 20.89
N ASP A 427 -14.82 20.72 20.77
CA ASP A 427 -13.56 21.45 20.66
C ASP A 427 -13.43 22.46 21.83
N GLU A 428 -12.22 23.00 22.00
CA GLU A 428 -11.86 23.99 23.02
C GLU A 428 -12.29 23.69 24.47
N VAL A 429 -12.29 22.42 24.91
CA VAL A 429 -12.59 22.07 26.31
C VAL A 429 -11.48 22.58 27.24
N VAL A 430 -11.72 23.67 27.95
CA VAL A 430 -10.76 24.28 28.87
C VAL A 430 -11.41 24.76 30.16
N VAL A 431 -10.68 24.59 31.25
CA VAL A 431 -11.05 25.04 32.60
C VAL A 431 -9.88 25.82 33.15
N ASP A 432 -10.20 26.99 33.73
CA ASP A 432 -9.23 27.85 34.40
C ASP A 432 -8.45 27.06 35.46
N ALA A 433 -7.14 27.32 35.55
CA ALA A 433 -6.25 26.64 36.49
C ALA A 433 -6.76 26.67 37.95
N GLY A 434 -7.32 27.80 38.41
CA GLY A 434 -7.87 27.98 39.75
C GLY A 434 -9.20 27.24 40.01
N ALA A 435 -9.85 26.78 38.95
CA ALA A 435 -11.11 26.03 39.01
C ALA A 435 -10.97 24.53 38.66
N ARG A 436 -9.76 24.06 38.35
CA ARG A 436 -9.50 22.63 38.09
C ARG A 436 -9.76 21.78 39.34
N GLY A 437 -10.21 20.54 39.13
CA GLY A 437 -10.54 19.60 40.22
C GLY A 437 -11.92 19.83 40.86
N LYS A 438 -12.62 20.93 40.57
CA LYS A 438 -13.96 21.24 41.10
C LYS A 438 -15.12 20.62 40.29
N GLY A 439 -14.84 19.77 39.30
CA GLY A 439 -15.86 19.14 38.44
C GLY A 439 -16.35 20.00 37.26
N VAL A 440 -15.84 21.21 37.07
CA VAL A 440 -16.22 22.13 35.96
C VAL A 440 -16.12 21.46 34.59
N GLY A 441 -15.00 20.79 34.31
CA GLY A 441 -14.78 20.14 33.01
C GLY A 441 -15.75 18.98 32.77
N GLU A 442 -16.17 18.29 33.83
CA GLU A 442 -17.19 17.23 33.74
C GLU A 442 -18.57 17.81 33.40
N ALA A 443 -18.92 18.96 34.00
CA ALA A 443 -20.16 19.66 33.72
C ALA A 443 -20.22 20.18 32.28
N LEU A 444 -19.13 20.78 31.77
CA LEU A 444 -19.02 21.27 30.38
C LEU A 444 -19.21 20.13 29.37
N VAL A 445 -18.47 19.03 29.53
CA VAL A 445 -18.56 17.90 28.59
C VAL A 445 -19.94 17.25 28.63
N LYS A 446 -20.56 17.11 29.81
CA LYS A 446 -21.93 16.60 29.92
C LYS A 446 -22.93 17.49 29.19
N ALA A 447 -22.89 18.81 29.41
CA ALA A 447 -23.76 19.75 28.72
C ALA A 447 -23.56 19.71 27.19
N ALA A 448 -22.32 19.60 26.71
CA ALA A 448 -22.04 19.47 25.28
C ALA A 448 -22.59 18.15 24.70
N LEU A 449 -22.50 17.04 25.42
CA LEU A 449 -23.09 15.76 25.02
C LEU A 449 -24.62 15.82 24.99
N ASP A 450 -25.24 16.53 25.95
CA ASP A 450 -26.69 16.69 26.01
C ASP A 450 -27.19 17.50 24.79
N ILE A 451 -26.52 18.60 24.42
CA ILE A 451 -26.80 19.33 23.18
C ILE A 451 -26.66 18.43 21.94
N GLY A 452 -25.61 17.60 21.91
CA GLY A 452 -25.43 16.62 20.84
C GLY A 452 -26.65 15.68 20.72
N ARG A 453 -27.11 15.12 21.85
CA ARG A 453 -28.27 14.22 21.90
C ARG A 453 -29.56 14.92 21.49
N GLU A 454 -29.81 16.12 21.99
CA GLU A 454 -30.99 16.93 21.65
C GLU A 454 -31.05 17.22 20.14
N ARG A 455 -29.89 17.43 19.51
CA ARG A 455 -29.75 17.64 18.07
C ARG A 455 -29.61 16.34 17.25
N GLY A 456 -29.86 15.18 17.87
CA GLY A 456 -29.91 13.88 17.19
C GLY A 456 -28.54 13.27 16.85
N ALA A 457 -27.45 13.74 17.45
CA ALA A 457 -26.13 13.16 17.24
C ALA A 457 -26.08 11.71 17.75
N GLN A 458 -25.62 10.82 16.87
CA GLN A 458 -25.45 9.39 17.14
C GLN A 458 -24.05 9.07 17.68
N VAL A 459 -23.07 9.94 17.40
CA VAL A 459 -21.67 9.79 17.82
C VAL A 459 -21.15 11.13 18.31
N ALA A 460 -20.41 11.12 19.43
CA ALA A 460 -19.66 12.27 19.92
C ALA A 460 -18.15 12.01 19.81
N GLU A 461 -17.38 13.00 19.35
CA GLU A 461 -15.94 12.90 19.18
C GLU A 461 -15.23 14.17 19.68
N LEU A 462 -13.98 14.02 20.13
CA LEU A 462 -13.11 15.12 20.52
C LEU A 462 -11.66 14.79 20.18
N GLN A 463 -10.84 15.82 20.00
CA GLN A 463 -9.40 15.66 19.82
C GLN A 463 -8.66 16.26 21.01
N SER A 464 -7.76 15.49 21.60
CA SER A 464 -6.92 15.94 22.71
C SER A 464 -5.45 15.59 22.45
N GLY A 465 -4.56 16.52 22.79
CA GLY A 465 -3.13 16.33 22.64
C GLY A 465 -2.57 15.23 23.56
N ARG A 466 -1.49 14.58 23.12
CA ARG A 466 -0.78 13.56 23.91
C ARG A 466 0.37 14.22 24.67
N GLY A 467 0.24 14.37 25.98
CA GLY A 467 1.28 14.94 26.85
C GLY A 467 0.91 14.87 28.33
N GLU A 468 1.89 15.02 29.23
CA GLU A 468 1.69 14.94 30.69
C GLU A 468 0.59 15.89 31.19
N ALA A 469 0.56 17.11 30.65
CA ALA A 469 -0.44 18.13 30.98
C ALA A 469 -1.90 17.73 30.65
N ARG A 470 -2.11 16.68 29.84
CA ARG A 470 -3.43 16.22 29.37
C ARG A 470 -3.91 14.91 29.99
N LYS A 471 -3.11 14.27 30.85
CA LYS A 471 -3.50 13.02 31.53
C LYS A 471 -4.78 13.15 32.35
N ALA A 472 -4.97 14.27 33.05
CA ALA A 472 -6.18 14.52 33.82
C ALA A 472 -7.44 14.64 32.94
N ALA A 473 -7.31 15.26 31.76
CA ALA A 473 -8.39 15.37 30.79
C ALA A 473 -8.75 14.01 30.18
N HIS A 474 -7.76 13.18 29.84
CA HIS A 474 -8.02 11.82 29.33
C HIS A 474 -8.79 10.96 30.35
N ARG A 475 -8.39 10.97 31.62
CA ARG A 475 -9.15 10.27 32.68
C ARG A 475 -10.58 10.78 32.83
N LEU A 476 -10.80 12.09 32.65
CA LEU A 476 -12.14 12.66 32.64
C LEU A 476 -12.97 12.12 31.45
N TYR A 477 -12.40 12.13 30.24
CA TYR A 477 -13.11 11.65 29.05
C TYR A 477 -13.43 10.15 29.12
N GLU A 478 -12.48 9.34 29.58
CA GLU A 478 -12.70 7.90 29.78
C GLU A 478 -13.83 7.61 30.78
N ARG A 479 -13.88 8.34 31.91
CA ARG A 479 -14.99 8.24 32.88
C ARG A 479 -16.35 8.63 32.29
N LEU A 480 -16.37 9.53 31.30
CA LEU A 480 -17.58 9.95 30.59
C LEU A 480 -17.95 9.03 29.42
N GLY A 481 -17.22 7.93 29.22
CA GLY A 481 -17.53 6.92 28.22
C GLY A 481 -16.84 7.13 26.88
N PHE A 482 -15.97 8.14 26.74
CA PHE A 482 -15.13 8.25 25.54
C PHE A 482 -14.13 7.11 25.50
N ARG A 483 -13.93 6.55 24.31
CA ARG A 483 -12.92 5.54 24.04
C ARG A 483 -11.92 6.09 23.04
N ILE A 484 -10.65 5.75 23.23
CA ILE A 484 -9.61 6.11 22.26
C ILE A 484 -9.90 5.37 20.96
N ARG A 485 -10.09 6.12 19.87
CA ARG A 485 -10.19 5.59 18.52
C ARG A 485 -8.81 5.53 17.90
N GLU A 486 -8.48 4.40 17.29
CA GLU A 486 -7.25 4.25 16.51
C GLU A 486 -7.40 4.95 15.15
N SER A 487 -6.92 6.19 15.09
CA SER A 487 -6.93 7.01 13.88
C SER A 487 -5.81 8.04 13.94
N ASP A 488 -5.15 8.29 12.82
CA ASP A 488 -4.18 9.38 12.67
C ASP A 488 -4.91 10.71 12.44
N VAL A 489 -4.53 11.74 13.18
CA VAL A 489 -5.01 13.11 12.94
C VAL A 489 -4.06 13.79 11.96
N LEU A 490 -4.49 13.93 10.72
CA LEU A 490 -3.75 14.63 9.67
C LEU A 490 -4.24 16.07 9.59
N ARG A 491 -3.32 17.04 9.55
CA ARG A 491 -3.63 18.48 9.45
C ARG A 491 -2.78 19.11 8.37
N ILE A 492 -3.41 19.92 7.52
CA ILE A 492 -2.77 20.87 6.62
C ILE A 492 -3.26 22.28 6.98
N LEU A 493 -2.40 23.29 6.85
CA LEU A 493 -2.80 24.69 6.92
C LEU A 493 -3.21 25.12 5.52
N LEU A 494 -4.45 25.60 5.39
CA LEU A 494 -5.01 26.06 4.12
C LEU A 494 -4.77 27.55 3.91
#